data_AF-A0A1F8EKK2-F1
#
_entry.id   AF-A0A1F8EKK2-F1
#
_cell.length_a   1.000
_cell.length_b   1.000
_cell.length_c   1.000
_cell.angle_alpha   90.00
_cell.angle_beta   90.00
_cell.angle_gamma   90.00
#
_symmetry.space_group_name_H-M   'P 1'
#
loop_
_entity.id
_entity.type
_entity.pdbx_description
1 polymer ?
#
loop_
_entity_poly.entity_id
_entity_poly.type
_entity_poly.pdbx_seq_one_letter_code
_entity_poly.pdbx_strand_id
1 'polypeptide(L)'
;MMIFNRSKERGFTLIEAIVAIFILSLGIIPSLSIVLYANSFTSVLKNNLIGTNLAQEGAEVVRALRDSNWFNGRAFDFGLANGTYRLEWNSASLITEFGSNPVLKIDSNGLYNYTSGTDTPFHRRIFIVKDPTAPGCDCELRVVVEVSWVERKSTRVITVESHLFDWN
;
A
#
# COMPACT_ATOMS: atom_id res chain seq x y z
N MET A 1 -69.56 39.12 -26.32
CA MET A 1 -68.42 39.91 -25.79
C MET A 1 -67.71 39.03 -24.78
N MET A 2 -66.53 38.48 -25.12
CA MET A 2 -65.71 37.66 -24.22
C MET A 2 -64.35 38.35 -24.08
N ILE A 3 -64.03 38.74 -22.85
CA ILE A 3 -62.76 39.37 -22.49
C ILE A 3 -61.76 38.24 -22.21
N PHE A 4 -60.76 38.07 -23.08
CA PHE A 4 -59.63 37.18 -22.82
C PHE A 4 -58.65 37.85 -21.87
N ASN A 5 -58.54 37.34 -20.64
CA ASN A 5 -57.53 37.75 -19.68
C ASN A 5 -56.21 37.03 -19.98
N ARG A 6 -55.26 37.69 -20.65
CA ARG A 6 -53.90 37.14 -20.85
C ARG A 6 -53.10 37.29 -19.56
N SER A 7 -52.61 36.18 -19.00
CA SER A 7 -51.52 36.20 -18.01
C SER A 7 -50.29 36.85 -18.63
N LYS A 8 -49.66 37.79 -17.92
CA LYS A 8 -48.36 38.34 -18.29
C LYS A 8 -47.29 37.29 -17.99
N GLU A 9 -46.98 36.44 -18.95
CA GLU A 9 -45.76 35.61 -18.90
C GLU A 9 -44.54 36.56 -18.81
N ARG A 10 -43.81 36.49 -17.69
CA ARG A 10 -42.64 37.35 -17.47
C ARG A 10 -41.46 36.78 -18.26
N GLY A 11 -40.99 37.52 -19.26
CA GLY A 11 -39.76 37.19 -19.98
C GLY A 11 -38.53 37.40 -19.10
N PHE A 12 -37.45 36.66 -19.39
CA PHE A 12 -36.17 36.76 -18.70
C PHE A 12 -35.39 37.99 -19.18
N THR A 13 -34.72 38.70 -18.28
CA THR A 13 -33.84 39.81 -18.66
C THR A 13 -32.43 39.34 -18.98
N LEU A 14 -31.71 40.04 -19.86
CA LEU A 14 -30.33 39.68 -20.22
C LEU A 14 -29.39 39.73 -19.01
N ILE A 15 -29.60 40.68 -18.08
CA ILE A 15 -28.83 40.79 -16.85
C ILE A 15 -29.07 39.59 -15.90
N GLU A 16 -30.30 39.11 -15.81
CA GLU A 16 -30.66 37.95 -14.99
C GLU A 16 -30.00 36.68 -15.53
N ALA A 17 -29.90 36.52 -16.85
CA ALA A 17 -29.21 35.38 -17.48
C ALA A 17 -27.71 35.40 -17.17
N ILE A 18 -27.08 36.57 -17.20
CA ILE A 18 -25.65 36.73 -16.87
C ILE A 18 -25.41 36.38 -15.39
N VAL A 19 -26.27 36.88 -14.49
CA VAL A 19 -26.18 36.58 -13.06
C VAL A 19 -26.41 35.09 -12.79
N ALA A 20 -27.37 34.47 -13.47
CA ALA A 20 -27.64 33.04 -13.34
C ALA A 20 -26.43 32.18 -13.77
N ILE A 21 -25.81 32.49 -14.91
CA ILE A 21 -24.61 31.79 -15.40
C ILE A 21 -23.43 32.01 -14.45
N PHE A 22 -23.28 33.23 -13.92
CA PHE A 22 -22.24 33.53 -12.93
C PHE A 22 -22.39 32.66 -11.67
N ILE A 23 -23.58 32.64 -11.06
CA ILE A 23 -23.85 31.82 -9.87
C ILE A 23 -23.66 30.32 -10.18
N LEU A 24 -24.13 29.87 -11.34
CA LEU A 24 -23.97 28.48 -11.78
C LEU A 24 -22.50 28.11 -11.94
N SER A 25 -21.69 28.98 -12.53
CA SER A 25 -20.24 28.75 -12.70
C SER A 25 -19.51 28.65 -11.36
N LEU A 26 -19.90 29.46 -10.37
CA LEU A 26 -19.36 29.39 -9.01
C LEU A 26 -19.70 28.08 -8.30
N GLY A 27 -20.79 27.41 -8.66
CA GLY A 27 -21.15 26.09 -8.12
C GLY A 27 -20.45 24.93 -8.83
N ILE A 28 -20.39 24.96 -10.17
CA ILE A 28 -19.92 23.81 -10.97
C ILE A 28 -18.39 23.68 -10.96
N ILE A 29 -17.66 24.80 -11.06
CA ILE A 29 -16.19 24.74 -11.20
C ILE A 29 -15.52 24.16 -9.94
N PRO A 30 -15.85 24.60 -8.70
CA PRO A 30 -15.25 24.05 -7.50
C PRO A 30 -15.65 22.60 -7.24
N SER A 31 -16.91 22.24 -7.51
CA SER A 31 -17.39 20.87 -7.32
C SER A 31 -16.65 19.88 -8.22
N LEU A 32 -16.47 20.21 -9.51
CA LEU A 32 -15.68 19.38 -10.42
C LEU A 32 -14.22 19.27 -9.98
N SER A 33 -13.63 20.36 -9.48
CA SER A 33 -12.23 20.36 -9.01
C SER A 33 -12.02 19.42 -7.82
N ILE A 34 -12.98 19.36 -6.88
CA ILE A 34 -12.93 18.44 -5.74
C ILE A 34 -13.01 16.99 -6.21
N VAL A 35 -13.89 16.67 -7.16
CA VAL A 35 -14.03 15.31 -7.70
C VAL A 35 -12.73 14.82 -8.35
N LEU A 36 -12.08 15.69 -9.14
CA LEU A 36 -10.79 15.36 -9.76
C LEU A 36 -9.71 15.13 -8.72
N TYR A 37 -9.66 15.96 -7.67
CA TYR A 37 -8.72 15.79 -6.57
C TYR A 37 -8.96 14.47 -5.81
N ALA A 38 -10.22 14.18 -5.46
CA ALA A 38 -10.62 13.00 -4.71
C ALA A 38 -10.19 11.70 -5.42
N ASN A 39 -10.43 11.59 -6.73
CA ASN A 39 -10.01 10.42 -7.50
C ASN A 39 -8.49 10.19 -7.45
N SER A 40 -7.71 11.27 -7.56
CA SER A 40 -6.25 11.17 -7.48
C SER A 40 -5.77 10.73 -6.09
N PHE A 41 -6.47 11.16 -5.03
CA PHE A 41 -6.19 10.77 -3.66
C PHE A 41 -6.54 9.31 -3.38
N THR A 42 -7.62 8.79 -3.96
CA THR A 42 -8.01 7.37 -3.83
C THR A 42 -6.93 6.42 -4.33
N SER A 43 -6.26 6.74 -5.46
CA SER A 43 -5.16 5.92 -5.97
C SER A 43 -3.99 5.85 -4.99
N VAL A 44 -3.64 6.99 -4.39
CA VAL A 44 -2.55 7.07 -3.40
C VAL A 44 -2.90 6.27 -2.14
N LEU A 45 -4.13 6.42 -1.64
CA LEU A 45 -4.61 5.64 -0.50
C LEU A 45 -4.59 4.14 -0.77
N LYS A 46 -5.05 3.72 -1.96
CA LYS A 46 -5.01 2.31 -2.38
C LYS A 46 -3.58 1.77 -2.32
N ASN A 47 -2.62 2.48 -2.89
CA ASN A 47 -1.23 2.02 -2.90
C ASN A 47 -0.61 1.98 -1.49
N ASN A 48 -0.93 2.96 -0.64
CA ASN A 48 -0.49 2.96 0.75
C ASN A 48 -1.05 1.76 1.55
N LEU A 49 -2.33 1.42 1.34
CA LEU A 49 -2.94 0.26 2.00
C LEU A 49 -2.31 -1.04 1.51
N ILE A 50 -2.11 -1.19 0.20
CA ILE A 50 -1.45 -2.37 -0.38
C ILE A 50 -0.01 -2.48 0.14
N GLY A 51 0.78 -1.40 0.07
CA GLY A 51 2.16 -1.38 0.55
C GLY A 51 2.28 -1.72 2.04
N THR A 52 1.37 -1.19 2.86
CA THR A 52 1.28 -1.52 4.29
C THR A 52 0.99 -3.00 4.52
N ASN A 53 -0.02 -3.55 3.84
CA ASN A 53 -0.39 -4.97 4.01
C ASN A 53 0.72 -5.90 3.50
N LEU A 54 1.40 -5.56 2.40
CA LEU A 54 2.53 -6.34 1.89
C LEU A 54 3.74 -6.33 2.84
N ALA A 55 3.95 -5.21 3.54
CA ALA A 55 5.00 -5.09 4.54
C ALA A 55 4.66 -5.89 5.81
N GLN A 56 3.40 -5.83 6.26
CA GLN A 56 2.91 -6.64 7.39
C GLN A 56 2.97 -8.14 7.07
N GLU A 57 2.48 -8.56 5.90
CA GLU A 57 2.57 -9.95 5.42
C GLU A 57 4.03 -10.44 5.45
N GLY A 58 4.97 -9.61 4.97
CA GLY A 58 6.39 -9.95 5.00
C GLY A 58 6.88 -10.26 6.41
N ALA A 59 6.50 -9.45 7.39
CA ALA A 59 6.91 -9.64 8.79
C ALA A 59 6.21 -10.86 9.41
N GLU A 60 4.96 -11.12 9.05
CA GLU A 60 4.19 -12.29 9.48
C GLU A 60 4.79 -13.59 8.97
N VAL A 61 5.22 -13.66 7.71
CA VAL A 61 5.87 -14.86 7.17
C VAL A 61 7.18 -15.14 7.92
N VAL A 62 8.02 -14.12 8.17
CA VAL A 62 9.26 -14.32 8.95
C VAL A 62 8.94 -14.78 10.37
N ARG A 63 7.89 -14.25 11.00
CA ARG A 63 7.42 -14.72 12.31
C ARG A 63 6.98 -16.19 12.25
N ALA A 64 6.21 -16.58 11.22
CA ALA A 64 5.78 -17.96 11.03
C ALA A 64 6.96 -18.92 10.82
N LEU A 65 8.03 -18.51 10.13
CA LEU A 65 9.26 -19.30 10.01
C LEU A 65 9.92 -19.54 11.37
N ARG A 66 10.03 -18.48 12.20
CA ARG A 66 10.56 -18.57 13.56
C ARG A 66 9.70 -19.47 14.45
N ASP A 67 8.38 -19.31 14.40
CA ASP A 67 7.44 -20.12 15.20
C ASP A 67 7.48 -21.60 14.76
N SER A 68 7.63 -21.86 13.46
CA SER A 68 7.84 -23.20 12.92
C SER A 68 9.15 -23.83 13.44
N ASN A 69 10.24 -23.06 13.54
CA ASN A 69 11.47 -23.56 14.13
C ASN A 69 11.27 -24.06 15.56
N TRP A 70 10.57 -23.27 16.38
CA TRP A 70 10.28 -23.65 17.76
C TRP A 70 9.37 -24.89 17.83
N PHE A 71 8.30 -24.94 17.04
CA PHE A 71 7.42 -26.11 17.01
C PHE A 71 8.19 -27.40 16.68
N ASN A 72 9.25 -27.30 15.88
CA ASN A 72 10.11 -28.42 15.50
C ASN A 72 11.34 -28.63 16.42
N GLY A 73 11.45 -27.91 17.54
CA GLY A 73 12.56 -28.03 18.48
C GLY A 73 13.91 -27.55 17.93
N ARG A 74 13.91 -26.66 16.93
CA ARG A 74 15.11 -26.03 16.36
C ARG A 74 15.40 -24.71 17.08
N ALA A 75 16.61 -24.20 16.92
CA ALA A 75 16.95 -22.83 17.33
C ALA A 75 15.98 -21.83 16.67
N PHE A 76 15.52 -20.82 17.42
CA PHE A 76 14.48 -19.89 16.95
C PHE A 76 14.88 -19.15 15.67
N ASP A 77 16.17 -18.89 15.50
CA ASP A 77 16.81 -18.19 14.39
C ASP A 77 17.28 -19.10 13.24
N PHE A 78 16.94 -20.39 13.28
CA PHE A 78 17.35 -21.34 12.25
C PHE A 78 16.84 -20.88 10.86
N GLY A 79 17.78 -20.63 9.94
CA GLY A 79 17.46 -20.11 8.59
C GLY A 79 17.12 -18.62 8.54
N LEU A 80 17.27 -17.88 9.65
CA LEU A 80 17.02 -16.44 9.80
C LEU A 80 18.33 -15.69 10.11
N ALA A 81 19.34 -15.88 9.27
CA ALA A 81 20.64 -15.21 9.43
C ALA A 81 20.59 -13.73 9.00
N ASN A 82 21.60 -12.96 9.42
CA ASN A 82 21.74 -11.56 8.99
C ASN A 82 21.81 -11.46 7.47
N GLY A 83 20.97 -10.61 6.89
CA GLY A 83 20.96 -10.46 5.44
C GLY A 83 19.75 -9.72 4.90
N THR A 84 19.72 -9.63 3.57
CA THR A 84 18.59 -9.11 2.79
C THR A 84 17.96 -10.24 1.99
N TYR A 85 16.66 -10.36 2.10
CA TYR A 85 15.88 -11.47 1.58
C TYR A 85 14.62 -11.01 0.90
N ARG A 86 14.07 -11.93 0.11
CA ARG A 86 12.72 -11.92 -0.43
C ARG A 86 11.97 -13.13 0.10
N LEU A 87 10.66 -13.03 0.06
CA LEU A 87 9.74 -14.14 0.31
C LEU A 87 8.41 -13.86 -0.38
N GLU A 88 7.62 -14.90 -0.52
CA GLU A 88 6.22 -14.90 -0.92
C GLU A 88 5.36 -15.28 0.29
N TRP A 89 4.05 -15.02 0.21
CA TRP A 89 3.10 -15.28 1.31
C TRP A 89 3.14 -16.73 1.85
N ASN A 90 3.54 -17.70 1.02
CA ASN A 90 3.64 -19.13 1.33
C ASN A 90 5.07 -19.65 1.45
N SER A 91 6.08 -18.76 1.53
CA SER A 91 7.47 -19.19 1.56
C SER A 91 7.80 -19.93 2.86
N ALA A 92 8.30 -21.16 2.73
CA ALA A 92 8.81 -21.96 3.85
C ALA A 92 10.29 -21.71 4.19
N SER A 93 10.95 -20.85 3.42
CA SER A 93 12.35 -20.44 3.63
C SER A 93 12.59 -19.08 3.00
N LEU A 94 13.57 -18.34 3.52
CA LEU A 94 14.00 -17.08 2.94
C LEU A 94 14.69 -17.29 1.59
N ILE A 95 14.43 -16.40 0.63
CA ILE A 95 15.08 -16.39 -0.68
C ILE A 95 16.09 -15.25 -0.68
N THR A 96 17.38 -15.56 -0.79
CA THR A 96 18.44 -14.52 -0.84
C THR A 96 18.23 -13.58 -2.04
N GLU A 97 18.42 -12.29 -1.82
CA GLU A 97 18.53 -11.34 -2.92
C GLU A 97 19.85 -11.52 -3.67
N PHE A 98 19.80 -12.16 -4.85
CA PHE A 98 20.92 -12.11 -5.80
C PHE A 98 20.68 -10.99 -6.81
N GLY A 99 21.35 -9.85 -6.58
CA GLY A 99 21.61 -8.81 -7.58
C GLY A 99 20.45 -7.93 -8.04
N SER A 100 19.19 -8.28 -7.79
CA SER A 100 18.05 -7.39 -8.07
C SER A 100 16.86 -7.61 -7.14
N ASN A 101 16.11 -6.53 -6.89
CA ASN A 101 14.81 -6.54 -6.20
C ASN A 101 13.71 -6.45 -7.29
N PRO A 102 13.22 -7.58 -7.82
CA PRO A 102 12.21 -7.58 -8.87
C PRO A 102 10.86 -7.07 -8.36
N VAL A 103 9.99 -6.73 -9.30
CA VAL A 103 8.60 -6.40 -9.00
C VAL A 103 7.86 -7.60 -8.41
N LEU A 104 6.96 -7.33 -7.47
CA LEU A 104 5.94 -8.29 -7.08
C LEU A 104 4.87 -8.35 -8.19
N LYS A 105 4.39 -9.56 -8.46
CA LYS A 105 3.30 -9.85 -9.38
C LYS A 105 2.06 -10.24 -8.59
N ILE A 106 0.88 -9.96 -9.14
CA ILE A 106 -0.39 -10.41 -8.58
C ILE A 106 -1.02 -11.45 -9.51
N ASP A 107 -1.37 -12.60 -8.96
CA ASP A 107 -2.01 -13.69 -9.71
C ASP A 107 -3.53 -13.48 -9.85
N SER A 108 -4.23 -14.42 -10.50
CA SER A 108 -5.69 -14.36 -10.67
C SER A 108 -6.48 -14.51 -9.36
N ASN A 109 -5.84 -15.00 -8.29
CA ASN A 109 -6.43 -15.16 -6.97
C ASN A 109 -6.21 -13.93 -6.09
N GLY A 110 -5.48 -12.92 -6.58
CA GLY A 110 -5.15 -11.71 -5.84
C GLY A 110 -3.95 -11.87 -4.90
N LEU A 111 -3.14 -12.92 -5.07
CA LEU A 111 -1.98 -13.22 -4.23
C LEU A 111 -0.69 -12.68 -4.86
N TYR A 112 0.15 -12.08 -4.01
CA TYR A 112 1.41 -11.48 -4.41
C TYR A 112 2.55 -12.50 -4.41
N ASN A 113 3.29 -12.56 -5.52
CA ASN A 113 4.35 -13.54 -5.74
C ASN A 113 5.39 -13.00 -6.75
N TYR A 114 6.47 -13.73 -7.01
CA TYR A 114 7.51 -13.35 -7.97
C TYR A 114 7.50 -14.20 -9.25
N THR A 115 6.66 -15.25 -9.31
CA THR A 115 6.70 -16.27 -10.36
C THR A 115 5.71 -15.98 -11.50
N SER A 116 4.46 -15.67 -11.17
CA SER A 116 3.33 -15.63 -12.11
C SER A 116 2.40 -14.45 -11.86
N GLY A 117 1.60 -14.10 -12.87
CA GLY A 117 0.64 -13.01 -12.80
C GLY A 117 1.11 -11.71 -13.46
N THR A 118 0.40 -10.63 -13.18
CA THR A 118 0.68 -9.30 -13.76
C THR A 118 1.62 -8.52 -12.86
N ASP A 119 2.60 -7.85 -13.46
CA ASP A 119 3.54 -6.98 -12.75
C ASP A 119 2.79 -5.86 -12.00
N THR A 120 3.18 -5.66 -10.75
CA THR A 120 2.68 -4.57 -9.91
C THR A 120 3.78 -3.54 -9.70
N PRO A 121 3.46 -2.30 -9.28
CA PRO A 121 4.50 -1.30 -9.04
C PRO A 121 5.31 -1.55 -7.75
N PHE A 122 4.98 -2.59 -6.98
CA PHE A 122 5.56 -2.83 -5.66
C PHE A 122 6.81 -3.69 -5.74
N HIS A 123 7.80 -3.30 -4.96
CA HIS A 123 9.01 -4.04 -4.68
C HIS A 123 9.11 -4.27 -3.18
N ARG A 124 9.58 -5.44 -2.74
CA ARG A 124 9.67 -5.79 -1.32
C ARG A 124 11.05 -6.32 -0.98
N ARG A 125 11.66 -5.77 0.08
CA ARG A 125 12.88 -6.28 0.71
C ARG A 125 12.65 -6.57 2.17
N ILE A 126 13.35 -7.59 2.67
CA ILE A 126 13.33 -7.94 4.08
C ILE A 126 14.76 -7.93 4.58
N PHE A 127 15.01 -7.14 5.61
CA PHE A 127 16.26 -7.09 6.31
C PHE A 127 16.11 -7.82 7.63
N ILE A 128 16.98 -8.77 7.89
CA ILE A 128 17.08 -9.43 9.19
C ILE A 128 18.44 -9.04 9.78
N VAL A 129 18.40 -8.55 11.01
CA VAL A 129 19.56 -8.23 11.81
C VAL A 129 19.38 -8.86 13.19
N LYS A 130 20.26 -9.80 13.53
CA LYS A 130 20.51 -10.30 14.86
C LYS A 130 21.14 -9.18 15.66
N ASP A 131 20.49 -8.79 16.74
CA ASP A 131 21.00 -7.74 17.62
C ASP A 131 21.98 -8.37 18.65
N PRO A 132 23.26 -7.98 18.67
CA PRO A 132 24.23 -8.48 19.64
C PRO A 132 24.19 -7.75 21.00
N THR A 133 23.28 -6.80 21.22
CA THR A 133 23.33 -5.90 22.40
C THR A 133 22.86 -6.52 23.72
N ALA A 134 22.39 -7.77 23.73
CA ALA A 134 22.27 -8.54 24.97
C ALA A 134 23.61 -9.24 25.26
N PRO A 135 24.32 -8.92 26.37
CA PRO A 135 25.54 -9.64 26.72
C PRO A 135 25.22 -11.12 26.99
N GLY A 136 25.64 -12.00 26.07
CA GLY A 136 25.53 -13.44 26.24
C GLY A 136 24.36 -14.14 25.54
N CYS A 137 23.60 -13.47 24.67
CA CYS A 137 22.68 -14.22 23.79
C CYS A 137 22.36 -13.54 22.45
N ASP A 138 22.29 -14.36 21.40
CA ASP A 138 21.65 -14.03 20.11
C ASP A 138 20.12 -14.10 20.26
N CYS A 139 19.53 -13.48 21.28
CA CYS A 139 18.11 -13.69 21.65
C CYS A 139 17.12 -12.90 20.78
N GLU A 140 17.56 -12.01 19.90
CA GLU A 140 16.67 -11.08 19.20
C GLU A 140 16.99 -10.98 17.70
N LEU A 141 15.92 -11.11 16.90
CA LEU A 141 15.91 -10.82 15.48
C LEU A 141 15.11 -9.55 15.23
N ARG A 142 15.79 -8.50 14.77
CA ARG A 142 15.15 -7.32 14.22
C ARG A 142 14.86 -7.55 12.74
N VAL A 143 13.58 -7.63 12.40
CA VAL A 143 13.07 -7.86 11.05
C VAL A 143 12.47 -6.56 10.54
N VAL A 144 13.04 -6.03 9.46
CA VAL A 144 12.57 -4.81 8.80
C VAL A 144 12.10 -5.17 7.40
N VAL A 145 10.82 -4.96 7.11
CA VAL A 145 10.22 -5.18 5.80
C VAL A 145 9.98 -3.85 5.14
N GLU A 146 10.62 -3.64 3.99
CA GLU A 146 10.50 -2.44 3.18
C GLU A 146 9.69 -2.77 1.92
N VAL A 147 8.61 -2.01 1.69
CA VAL A 147 7.87 -2.05 0.43
C VAL A 147 7.97 -0.69 -0.25
N SER A 148 8.40 -0.68 -1.50
CA SER A 148 8.58 0.53 -2.29
C SER A 148 7.85 0.48 -3.62
N TRP A 149 7.37 1.63 -4.08
CA TRP A 149 6.74 1.79 -5.40
C TRP A 149 6.94 3.21 -5.91
N VAL A 150 6.82 3.40 -7.22
CA VAL A 150 6.88 4.73 -7.83
C VAL A 150 5.47 5.30 -7.94
N GLU A 151 5.25 6.44 -7.29
CA GLU A 151 4.01 7.22 -7.38
C GLU A 151 4.31 8.51 -8.15
N ARG A 152 3.80 8.60 -9.40
CA ARG A 152 4.11 9.69 -10.36
C ARG A 152 5.60 9.83 -10.66
N LYS A 153 6.33 10.62 -9.87
CA LYS A 153 7.78 10.90 -10.02
C LYS A 153 8.53 10.73 -8.71
N SER A 154 7.88 10.23 -7.66
CA SER A 154 8.45 10.07 -6.33
C SER A 154 8.33 8.61 -5.91
N THR A 155 9.44 8.04 -5.46
CA THR A 155 9.44 6.72 -4.83
C THR A 155 8.83 6.85 -3.44
N ARG A 156 7.79 6.07 -3.19
CA ARG A 156 7.19 5.88 -1.87
C ARG A 156 7.77 4.61 -1.26
N VAL A 157 7.94 4.65 0.05
CA VAL A 157 8.47 3.56 0.84
C VAL A 157 7.64 3.45 2.11
N ILE A 158 7.23 2.24 2.44
CA ILE A 158 6.64 1.88 3.73
C ILE A 158 7.52 0.82 4.37
N THR A 159 7.72 0.96 5.67
CA THR A 159 8.55 0.06 6.45
C THR A 159 7.75 -0.47 7.63
N VAL A 160 7.80 -1.79 7.85
CA VAL A 160 7.30 -2.45 9.05
C VAL A 160 8.49 -3.07 9.76
N GLU A 161 8.64 -2.77 11.05
CA GLU A 161 9.67 -3.34 11.91
C GLU A 161 9.02 -4.29 12.93
N SER A 162 9.61 -5.46 13.11
CA SER A 162 9.21 -6.44 14.12
C SER A 162 10.44 -6.97 14.82
N HIS A 163 10.34 -7.10 16.14
CA HIS A 163 11.35 -7.73 16.98
C HIS A 163 10.85 -9.14 17.34
N LEU A 164 11.62 -10.16 17.01
CA LEU A 164 11.32 -11.55 17.32
C LEU A 164 12.35 -12.04 18.33
N PHE A 165 11.87 -12.49 19.49
CA PHE A 165 12.74 -12.94 20.57
C PHE A 165 12.77 -14.46 20.63
N ASP A 166 13.85 -15.01 21.19
CA ASP A 166 13.85 -16.34 21.77
C ASP A 166 13.01 -16.30 23.05
N TRP A 167 12.01 -17.18 23.14
CA TRP A 167 11.09 -17.25 24.30
C TRP A 167 11.42 -18.43 25.22
N ASN A 168 12.54 -19.11 24.97
CA ASN A 168 12.97 -20.30 25.70
C ASN A 168 14.06 -20.01 26.74
#